data_AF-A0A1S6HY24-F1
#
_entry.id   AF-A0A1S6HY24-F1
#
_cell.length_a   1.000
_cell.length_b   1.000
_cell.length_c   1.000
_cell.angle_alpha   90.00
_cell.angle_beta   90.00
_cell.angle_gamma   90.00
#
_symmetry.space_group_name_H-M   'P 1'
#
loop_
_entity.id
_entity.type
_entity.pdbx_description
1 polymer ?
#
loop_
_entity_poly.entity_id
_entity_poly.type
_entity_poly.pdbx_seq_one_letter_code
_entity_poly.pdbx_strand_id
1 'polypeptide(L)'
;MTKTITLVMFSLLFICGSISTAGYAYAQISHVSINEQQFILGGYPKFRLNIVSQDANLDKMQFVIRQSGSEERLMVKPINNFLLLVTGVEDVVDPSATLVVREYRVNKWRDVKVFTLFKGQQLSPELAVKSSAAHLSMENQSSKVPSSDKMTSMSQASTQLTAGNNEKSAQYRNALIDESCTLNHTSEMTLWRIGTEHGKEWGIGTYGAMIAIFEANPKAFNQGKISGLRADISLRCPSLALKEKYSNAKMAKQAFEAL
;
A
#
# COMPACT_ATOMS: atom_id res chain seq x y z
N MET A 1 -22.24 43.00 -76.69
CA MET A 1 -22.70 43.15 -75.29
C MET A 1 -22.85 41.75 -74.71
N THR A 2 -21.81 41.23 -74.04
CA THR A 2 -21.70 41.09 -72.55
C THR A 2 -22.59 39.96 -72.02
N LYS A 3 -22.14 38.93 -71.27
CA LYS A 3 -20.85 38.61 -70.64
C LYS A 3 -20.88 37.12 -70.23
N THR A 4 -19.73 36.47 -70.33
CA THR A 4 -19.34 35.25 -69.62
C THR A 4 -19.27 35.47 -68.10
N ILE A 5 -19.12 34.37 -67.35
CA ILE A 5 -18.67 34.26 -65.94
C ILE A 5 -19.79 33.94 -64.92
N THR A 6 -19.91 32.67 -64.56
CA THR A 6 -19.84 32.22 -63.15
C THR A 6 -19.57 30.71 -63.08
N LEU A 7 -18.32 30.33 -63.36
CA LEU A 7 -17.75 29.01 -63.08
C LEU A 7 -16.75 29.18 -61.94
N VAL A 8 -17.20 29.53 -60.73
CA VAL A 8 -16.41 29.40 -59.50
C VAL A 8 -17.38 29.26 -58.32
N MET A 9 -17.92 28.05 -58.12
CA MET A 9 -18.63 27.68 -56.90
C MET A 9 -18.29 26.23 -56.54
N PHE A 10 -17.01 25.89 -56.64
CA PHE A 10 -16.48 24.56 -56.30
C PHE A 10 -15.13 24.62 -55.58
N SER A 11 -14.81 25.73 -54.91
CA SER A 11 -13.51 25.92 -54.24
C SER A 11 -13.59 26.72 -52.93
N LEU A 12 -14.64 26.53 -52.13
CA LEU A 12 -14.72 27.11 -50.78
C LEU A 12 -15.24 26.11 -49.74
N LEU A 13 -14.87 24.84 -49.89
CA LEU A 13 -15.12 23.76 -48.92
C LEU A 13 -13.82 22.99 -48.60
N PHE A 14 -12.69 23.70 -48.58
CA PHE A 14 -11.36 23.12 -48.32
C PHE A 14 -10.55 23.90 -47.26
N ILE A 15 -11.22 24.67 -46.39
CA ILE A 15 -10.56 25.42 -45.31
C ILE A 15 -11.41 25.38 -44.04
N CYS A 16 -11.59 24.21 -43.42
CA CYS A 16 -11.92 24.06 -41.99
C CYS A 16 -12.06 22.56 -41.69
N GLY A 17 -10.94 21.90 -41.41
CA GLY A 17 -10.97 20.48 -41.07
C GLY A 17 -9.65 19.92 -40.57
N SER A 18 -8.63 20.76 -40.33
CA SER A 18 -7.46 20.36 -39.56
C SER A 18 -7.83 20.38 -38.07
N ILE A 19 -8.70 19.46 -37.66
CA ILE A 19 -8.87 19.15 -36.24
C ILE A 19 -7.56 18.49 -35.82
N SER A 20 -6.66 19.32 -35.29
CA SER A 20 -5.47 18.89 -34.58
C SER A 20 -5.90 17.89 -33.51
N THR A 21 -5.71 16.60 -33.80
CA THR A 21 -5.69 15.57 -32.77
C THR A 21 -4.46 15.86 -31.92
N ALA A 22 -4.62 16.69 -30.90
CA ALA A 22 -3.67 16.78 -29.81
C ALA A 22 -3.59 15.37 -29.22
N GLY A 23 -2.55 14.63 -29.61
CA GLY A 23 -2.21 13.38 -28.97
C GLY A 23 -1.91 13.71 -27.52
N TYR A 24 -2.82 13.33 -26.63
CA TYR A 24 -2.56 13.37 -25.20
C TYR A 24 -1.34 12.48 -24.97
N ALA A 25 -0.21 13.11 -24.65
CA ALA A 25 0.99 12.42 -24.22
C ALA A 25 0.60 11.65 -22.95
N TYR A 26 0.51 10.33 -23.08
CA TYR A 26 0.27 9.46 -21.94
C TYR A 26 1.50 9.53 -21.06
N ALA A 27 1.33 10.02 -19.83
CA ALA A 27 2.29 9.86 -18.75
C ALA A 27 2.79 8.41 -18.74
N GLN A 28 4.08 8.20 -18.96
CA GLN A 28 4.69 6.88 -19.01
C GLN A 28 5.88 6.79 -18.07
N ILE A 29 5.91 5.75 -17.24
CA ILE A 29 7.16 5.29 -16.63
C ILE A 29 8.10 4.92 -17.76
N SER A 30 9.23 5.61 -17.84
CA SER A 30 10.23 5.35 -18.86
C SER A 30 11.20 4.25 -18.43
N HIS A 31 11.50 4.16 -17.13
CA HIS A 31 12.46 3.18 -16.63
C HIS A 31 12.31 2.85 -15.15
N VAL A 32 12.45 1.58 -14.80
CA VAL A 32 12.62 1.10 -13.41
C VAL A 32 13.70 0.03 -13.39
N SER A 33 14.62 0.10 -12.43
CA SER A 33 15.64 -0.93 -12.20
C SER A 33 15.88 -1.16 -10.72
N ILE A 34 16.19 -2.42 -10.38
CA ILE A 34 16.71 -2.76 -9.05
C ILE A 34 18.19 -2.36 -9.03
N ASN A 35 18.57 -1.47 -8.12
CA ASN A 35 19.97 -1.14 -7.90
C ASN A 35 20.61 -2.13 -6.94
N GLU A 36 19.90 -2.44 -5.85
CA GLU A 36 20.39 -3.29 -4.79
C GLU A 36 19.25 -4.08 -4.15
N GLN A 37 19.43 -5.39 -4.06
CA GLN A 37 18.56 -6.29 -3.31
C GLN A 37 19.22 -6.55 -1.95
N GLN A 38 18.62 -6.03 -0.89
CA GLN A 38 19.19 -6.04 0.47
C GLN A 38 18.54 -7.13 1.33
N PHE A 39 18.22 -8.27 0.74
CA PHE A 39 17.66 -9.44 1.41
C PHE A 39 17.93 -10.71 0.61
N ILE A 40 17.76 -11.85 1.29
CA ILE A 40 17.88 -13.21 0.75
C ILE A 40 16.57 -13.96 0.95
N LEU A 41 16.45 -15.14 0.34
CA LEU A 41 15.32 -16.03 0.57
C LEU A 41 15.18 -16.35 2.08
N GLY A 42 13.95 -16.30 2.59
CA GLY A 42 13.61 -16.43 4.00
C GLY A 42 13.71 -15.12 4.79
N GLY A 43 14.14 -14.02 4.18
CA GLY A 43 14.09 -12.68 4.77
C GLY A 43 13.03 -11.79 4.12
N TYR A 44 12.69 -10.71 4.81
CA TYR A 44 11.73 -9.72 4.32
C TYR A 44 12.31 -8.88 3.16
N PRO A 45 11.49 -8.46 2.18
CA PRO A 45 11.95 -7.72 1.02
C PRO A 45 12.50 -6.35 1.41
N LYS A 46 13.69 -6.02 0.90
CA LYS A 46 14.28 -4.67 1.00
C LYS A 46 15.09 -4.35 -0.25
N PHE A 47 14.74 -3.26 -0.93
CA PHE A 47 15.32 -2.87 -2.21
C PHE A 47 15.72 -1.41 -2.24
N ARG A 48 16.80 -1.10 -2.96
CA ARG A 48 17.01 0.21 -3.56
C ARG A 48 16.66 0.15 -5.03
N LEU A 49 15.72 0.98 -5.46
CA LEU A 49 15.22 1.00 -6.84
C LEU A 49 15.48 2.36 -7.47
N ASN A 50 16.02 2.37 -8.69
CA ASN A 50 15.98 3.56 -9.53
C ASN A 50 14.66 3.60 -10.31
N ILE A 51 14.07 4.78 -10.36
CA ILE A 51 12.88 5.08 -11.13
C ILE A 51 13.07 6.36 -11.93
N VAL A 52 12.66 6.30 -13.19
CA VAL A 52 12.51 7.46 -14.06
C VAL A 52 11.08 7.43 -14.58
N SER A 53 10.31 8.44 -14.19
CA SER A 53 8.93 8.63 -14.62
C SER A 53 8.74 10.09 -15.02
N GLN A 54 8.01 10.31 -16.11
CA GLN A 54 7.74 11.67 -16.62
C GLN A 54 6.95 12.52 -15.61
N ASP A 55 6.14 11.88 -14.76
CA ASP A 55 5.21 12.59 -13.87
C ASP A 55 5.63 12.60 -12.40
N ALA A 56 6.75 11.95 -12.03
CA ALA A 56 7.27 11.79 -10.65
C ALA A 56 6.23 11.35 -9.58
N ASN A 57 5.00 11.02 -9.97
CA ASN A 57 3.89 10.79 -9.06
C ASN A 57 3.90 9.34 -8.58
N LEU A 58 4.45 9.16 -7.38
CA LEU A 58 4.53 7.86 -6.70
C LEU A 58 3.18 7.34 -6.22
N ASP A 59 2.17 8.20 -6.07
CA ASP A 59 0.82 7.79 -5.62
C ASP A 59 0.12 6.94 -6.69
N LYS A 60 0.51 7.12 -7.96
CA LYS A 60 0.07 6.28 -9.09
C LYS A 60 0.91 5.02 -9.25
N MET A 61 1.79 4.70 -8.30
CA MET A 61 2.69 3.56 -8.38
C MET A 61 2.49 2.60 -7.21
N GLN A 62 2.68 1.31 -7.50
CA GLN A 62 2.70 0.26 -6.51
C GLN A 62 3.85 -0.70 -6.77
N PHE A 63 4.47 -1.15 -5.70
CA PHE A 63 5.51 -2.17 -5.72
C PHE A 63 4.97 -3.35 -4.93
N VAL A 64 4.98 -4.52 -5.53
CA VAL A 64 4.32 -5.71 -4.98
C VAL A 64 5.25 -6.90 -5.09
N ILE A 65 5.43 -7.65 -4.01
CA ILE A 65 5.99 -9.01 -4.10
C ILE A 65 4.87 -9.99 -4.37
N ARG A 66 5.04 -10.82 -5.39
CA ARG A 66 4.18 -11.97 -5.67
C ARG A 66 4.95 -13.24 -5.34
N GLN A 67 4.42 -14.02 -4.40
CA GLN A 67 5.00 -15.30 -3.95
C GLN A 67 3.89 -16.30 -3.62
N SER A 68 4.03 -17.57 -4.02
CA SER A 68 3.16 -18.70 -3.62
C SER A 68 1.64 -18.40 -3.58
N GLY A 69 1.13 -17.60 -4.53
CA GLY A 69 -0.29 -17.21 -4.62
C GLY A 69 -0.74 -16.03 -3.75
N SER A 70 0.17 -15.42 -2.99
CA SER A 70 -0.04 -14.19 -2.23
C SER A 70 0.61 -12.98 -2.91
N GLU A 71 0.09 -11.80 -2.62
CA GLU A 71 0.67 -10.52 -3.05
C GLU A 71 0.82 -9.60 -1.84
N GLU A 72 2.04 -9.13 -1.63
CA GLU A 72 2.37 -8.16 -0.59
C GLU A 72 2.64 -6.79 -1.23
N ARG A 73 1.88 -5.75 -0.85
CA ARG A 73 2.19 -4.38 -1.22
C ARG A 73 3.34 -3.86 -0.36
N LEU A 74 4.39 -3.39 -1.02
CA LEU A 74 5.58 -2.87 -0.38
C LEU A 74 5.43 -1.39 -0.03
N MET A 75 6.04 -1.02 1.09
CA MET A 75 6.18 0.38 1.48
C MET A 75 7.26 1.06 0.67
N VAL A 76 7.00 2.33 0.32
CA VAL A 76 7.90 3.15 -0.48
C VAL A 76 8.35 4.34 0.36
N LYS A 77 9.67 4.47 0.54
CA LYS A 77 10.33 5.64 1.11
C LYS A 77 11.20 6.29 0.04
N PRO A 78 10.83 7.47 -0.48
CA PRO A 78 11.68 8.21 -1.40
C PRO A 78 12.99 8.60 -0.72
N ILE A 79 14.13 8.31 -1.36
CA ILE A 79 15.45 8.82 -0.95
C ILE A 79 15.72 10.12 -1.71
N ASN A 80 15.42 10.15 -3.01
CA ASN A 80 15.40 11.35 -3.84
C ASN A 80 14.41 11.15 -5.00
N ASN A 81 14.40 12.06 -5.98
CA ASN A 81 13.45 12.02 -7.11
C ASN A 81 13.56 10.78 -8.01
N PHE A 82 14.68 10.04 -7.93
CA PHE A 82 14.96 8.88 -8.77
C PHE A 82 15.19 7.60 -7.97
N LEU A 83 15.47 7.70 -6.66
CA LEU A 83 15.85 6.57 -5.83
C LEU A 83 14.81 6.33 -4.75
N LEU A 84 14.30 5.11 -4.72
CA LEU A 84 13.33 4.63 -3.73
C LEU A 84 13.96 3.54 -2.87
N LEU A 85 13.71 3.61 -1.56
CA LEU A 85 13.82 2.46 -0.68
C LEU A 85 12.45 1.79 -0.63
N VAL A 86 12.39 0.52 -1.02
CA VAL A 86 11.16 -0.26 -1.03
C VAL A 86 11.30 -1.44 -0.08
N THR A 87 10.34 -1.61 0.82
CA THR A 87 10.42 -2.59 1.91
C THR A 87 9.10 -3.33 2.10
N GLY A 88 9.18 -4.64 2.25
CA GLY A 88 8.10 -5.50 2.75
C GLY A 88 8.35 -5.92 4.19
N VAL A 89 7.48 -6.78 4.67
CA VAL A 89 7.45 -7.32 6.04
C VAL A 89 7.24 -8.82 6.07
N GLU A 90 6.67 -9.40 5.03
CA GLU A 90 6.51 -10.85 4.94
C GLU A 90 7.82 -11.45 4.43
N ASP A 91 8.30 -12.50 5.10
CA ASP A 91 9.48 -13.21 4.62
C ASP A 91 9.20 -13.81 3.24
N VAL A 92 10.15 -13.65 2.32
CA VAL A 92 10.04 -14.22 0.98
C VAL A 92 10.53 -15.65 1.00
N VAL A 93 9.61 -16.61 1.01
CA VAL A 93 9.94 -18.04 1.11
C VAL A 93 9.86 -18.77 -0.23
N ASP A 94 9.28 -18.13 -1.24
CA ASP A 94 9.16 -18.66 -2.60
C ASP A 94 10.41 -18.33 -3.44
N PRO A 95 11.20 -19.33 -3.87
CA PRO A 95 12.37 -19.11 -4.73
C PRO A 95 12.02 -18.53 -6.11
N SER A 96 10.76 -18.63 -6.52
CA SER A 96 10.24 -18.08 -7.78
C SER A 96 9.59 -16.70 -7.61
N ALA A 97 9.67 -16.11 -6.41
CA ALA A 97 9.06 -14.82 -6.13
C ALA A 97 9.51 -13.71 -7.09
N THR A 98 8.58 -12.80 -7.35
CA THR A 98 8.80 -11.67 -8.27
C THR A 98 8.45 -10.34 -7.62
N LEU A 99 9.23 -9.31 -7.93
CA LEU A 99 8.84 -7.92 -7.71
C LEU A 99 8.09 -7.42 -8.94
N VAL A 100 6.84 -7.01 -8.73
CA VAL A 100 5.95 -6.43 -9.73
C VAL A 100 5.80 -4.94 -9.45
N VAL A 101 6.09 -4.12 -10.46
CA VAL A 101 5.84 -2.68 -10.44
C VAL A 101 4.55 -2.43 -11.21
N ARG A 102 3.63 -1.72 -10.58
CA ARG A 102 2.31 -1.39 -11.10
C ARG A 102 2.14 0.12 -11.24
N GLU A 103 1.40 0.51 -12.26
CA GLU A 103 1.03 1.90 -12.50
C GLU A 103 -0.49 2.04 -12.67
N TYR A 104 -1.07 3.06 -12.04
CA TYR A 104 -2.49 3.36 -12.17
C TYR A 104 -2.76 4.17 -13.44
N ARG A 105 -3.43 3.55 -14.41
CA ARG A 105 -3.77 4.15 -15.71
C ARG A 105 -5.18 3.81 -16.12
N VAL A 106 -5.94 4.84 -16.52
CA VAL A 106 -7.30 4.68 -17.07
C VAL A 106 -8.17 3.85 -16.10
N ASN A 107 -8.26 4.33 -14.86
CA ASN A 107 -9.05 3.73 -13.77
C ASN A 107 -8.72 2.27 -13.42
N LYS A 108 -7.49 1.82 -13.69
CA LYS A 108 -7.03 0.49 -13.29
C LYS A 108 -5.53 0.43 -13.07
N TRP A 109 -5.09 -0.45 -12.18
CA TRP A 109 -3.70 -0.82 -12.03
C TRP A 109 -3.24 -1.70 -13.21
N ARG A 110 -2.03 -1.46 -13.72
CA ARG A 110 -1.40 -2.31 -14.73
C ARG A 110 0.02 -2.67 -14.32
N ASP A 111 0.39 -3.93 -14.47
CA ASP A 111 1.76 -4.39 -14.30
C ASP A 111 2.62 -3.79 -15.43
N VAL A 112 3.64 -2.98 -15.08
CA VAL A 112 4.52 -2.29 -16.04
C VAL A 112 5.94 -2.89 -16.07
N LYS A 113 6.36 -3.53 -14.98
CA LYS A 113 7.67 -4.19 -14.88
C LYS A 113 7.59 -5.36 -13.92
N VAL A 114 8.29 -6.44 -14.24
CA VAL A 114 8.41 -7.63 -13.39
C VAL A 114 9.88 -8.03 -13.30
N PHE A 115 10.35 -8.29 -12.08
CA PHE A 115 11.71 -8.74 -11.79
C PHE A 115 11.67 -10.07 -11.05
N THR A 116 12.45 -11.05 -11.51
CA THR A 116 12.69 -12.30 -10.76
C THR A 116 13.72 -12.03 -9.66
N LEU A 117 13.42 -12.38 -8.42
CA LEU A 117 14.24 -11.98 -7.26
C LEU A 117 15.49 -12.85 -7.03
N PHE A 118 15.42 -14.13 -7.41
CA PHE A 118 16.45 -15.12 -7.04
C PHE A 118 17.05 -15.87 -8.24
N LYS A 119 16.85 -15.36 -9.46
CA LYS A 119 17.36 -16.02 -10.67
C LYS A 119 18.90 -15.99 -10.67
N GLY A 120 19.52 -17.16 -10.52
CA GLY A 120 20.98 -17.33 -10.51
C GLY A 120 21.63 -17.36 -9.13
N GLN A 121 20.87 -17.29 -8.03
CA GLN A 121 21.38 -17.55 -6.68
C GLN A 121 21.31 -19.06 -6.37
N GLN A 122 22.44 -19.64 -5.98
CA GLN A 122 22.49 -21.01 -5.45
C GLN A 122 21.80 -21.02 -4.08
N LEU A 123 20.63 -21.63 -4.01
CA LEU A 123 19.88 -21.82 -2.77
C LEU A 123 20.71 -22.67 -1.80
N SER A 124 20.79 -22.26 -0.52
CA SER A 124 21.39 -23.12 0.50
C SER A 124 20.51 -24.38 0.69
N PRO A 125 21.11 -25.56 0.98
CA PRO A 125 20.38 -26.82 1.13
C PRO A 125 19.27 -26.76 2.19
N GLU A 126 19.45 -25.94 3.23
CA GLU A 126 18.49 -25.76 4.33
C GLU A 126 17.18 -25.06 3.88
N LEU A 127 17.26 -24.16 2.90
CA LEU A 127 16.09 -23.46 2.32
C LEU A 127 15.39 -24.29 1.24
N ALA A 128 16.11 -25.22 0.59
CA ALA A 128 15.51 -26.19 -0.33
C ALA A 128 14.61 -27.21 0.39
N VAL A 129 14.91 -27.53 1.65
CA VAL A 129 14.10 -28.45 2.47
C VAL A 129 12.80 -27.78 2.96
N LYS A 130 12.87 -26.50 3.37
CA LYS A 130 11.69 -25.71 3.83
C LYS A 130 10.72 -25.33 2.70
N SER A 131 11.18 -25.26 1.45
CA SER A 131 10.35 -24.96 0.28
C SER A 131 9.64 -26.20 -0.31
N SER A 132 9.85 -27.39 0.26
CA SER A 132 9.14 -28.59 -0.17
C SER A 132 7.68 -28.59 0.32
N ALA A 133 6.74 -28.89 -0.59
CA ALA A 133 5.29 -28.90 -0.34
C ALA A 133 4.82 -29.82 0.81
N ALA A 134 5.70 -30.68 1.33
CA ALA A 134 5.43 -31.56 2.46
C ALA A 134 5.32 -30.80 3.80
N HIS A 135 6.01 -29.66 3.98
CA HIS A 135 5.93 -28.89 5.23
C HIS A 135 4.77 -27.87 5.28
N LEU A 136 4.27 -27.41 4.13
CA LEU A 136 3.16 -26.46 4.05
C LEU A 136 1.79 -27.07 4.41
N SER A 137 1.71 -28.40 4.53
CA SER A 137 0.45 -29.12 4.76
C SER A 137 0.19 -29.50 6.23
N MET A 138 1.14 -29.27 7.15
CA MET A 138 1.01 -29.67 8.56
C MET A 138 0.51 -28.56 9.49
N GLU A 139 0.46 -27.31 9.05
CA GLU A 139 0.00 -26.16 9.87
C GLU A 139 -1.47 -25.79 9.64
N ASN A 140 -2.29 -26.74 9.19
CA ASN A 140 -3.72 -26.49 8.92
C ASN A 140 -4.67 -27.46 9.63
N GLN A 141 -4.20 -28.10 10.72
CA GLN A 141 -5.00 -29.06 11.47
C GLN A 141 -4.86 -28.88 12.99
N SER A 142 -5.14 -27.69 13.50
CA SER A 142 -5.60 -27.56 14.89
C SER A 142 -6.31 -26.23 15.12
N SER A 143 -7.64 -26.24 14.99
CA SER A 143 -8.55 -25.43 15.81
C SER A 143 -9.98 -25.87 15.50
N LYS A 144 -10.42 -26.91 16.21
CA LYS A 144 -11.82 -27.27 16.33
C LYS A 144 -12.29 -26.66 17.65
N VAL A 145 -13.14 -25.63 17.60
CA VAL A 145 -13.85 -25.12 18.78
C VAL A 145 -15.35 -25.01 18.43
N PRO A 146 -16.27 -25.39 19.34
CA PRO A 146 -17.67 -25.57 19.04
C PRO A 146 -18.46 -24.27 19.11
N SER A 147 -19.52 -24.22 18.30
CA SER A 147 -20.59 -23.23 18.31
C SER A 147 -21.32 -23.16 19.65
N SER A 148 -21.65 -21.93 20.07
CA SER A 148 -22.84 -21.70 20.90
C SER A 148 -23.42 -20.33 20.55
N ASP A 149 -24.68 -20.36 20.16
CA ASP A 149 -25.55 -19.24 19.85
C ASP A 149 -25.82 -18.38 21.09
N LYS A 150 -25.78 -17.04 20.94
CA LYS A 150 -26.94 -16.23 21.34
C LYS A 150 -26.92 -14.81 20.76
N MET A 151 -27.97 -14.55 20.02
CA MET A 151 -28.50 -13.28 19.54
C MET A 151 -28.87 -12.35 20.70
N THR A 152 -28.54 -11.05 20.62
CA THR A 152 -29.38 -9.94 21.12
C THR A 152 -29.02 -8.64 20.38
N SER A 153 -30.08 -7.87 20.13
CA SER A 153 -30.24 -6.73 19.23
C SER A 153 -29.90 -5.37 19.87
N MET A 154 -30.02 -4.33 19.03
CA MET A 154 -30.17 -2.88 19.32
C MET A 154 -28.88 -2.08 19.54
N SER A 155 -28.74 -0.83 19.07
CA SER A 155 -29.62 0.03 18.28
C SER A 155 -28.80 1.13 17.62
N GLN A 156 -29.33 1.65 16.53
CA GLN A 156 -28.90 2.87 15.87
C GLN A 156 -28.99 4.08 16.81
N ALA A 157 -27.97 4.94 16.77
CA ALA A 157 -28.14 6.36 17.04
C ALA A 157 -27.08 7.16 16.25
N SER A 158 -27.49 7.65 15.09
CA SER A 158 -26.97 8.87 14.48
C SER A 158 -27.16 10.04 15.45
N THR A 159 -26.24 11.02 15.45
CA THR A 159 -26.52 12.44 15.10
C THR A 159 -25.40 13.39 15.57
N GLN A 160 -24.84 14.08 14.57
CA GLN A 160 -24.34 15.47 14.52
C GLN A 160 -23.14 15.98 15.34
N LEU A 161 -22.22 16.51 14.53
CA LEU A 161 -21.23 17.56 14.75
C LEU A 161 -21.81 18.79 15.46
N THR A 162 -21.08 19.35 16.43
CA THR A 162 -20.81 20.80 16.53
C THR A 162 -19.68 21.12 17.52
N ALA A 163 -18.95 22.16 17.12
CA ALA A 163 -17.80 22.86 17.70
C ALA A 163 -17.57 22.78 19.23
N GLY A 164 -16.31 22.52 19.59
CA GLY A 164 -15.74 22.67 20.93
C GLY A 164 -14.24 22.34 20.90
N ASN A 165 -13.47 23.13 20.16
CA ASN A 165 -12.28 22.62 19.43
C ASN A 165 -10.94 22.53 20.18
N ASN A 166 -10.84 22.75 21.49
CA ASN A 166 -9.53 22.57 22.17
C ASN A 166 -9.53 21.68 23.42
N GLU A 167 -10.67 21.47 24.10
CA GLU A 167 -10.74 20.50 25.21
C GLU A 167 -11.29 19.14 24.76
N LYS A 168 -12.29 19.11 23.85
CA LYS A 168 -12.85 17.86 23.31
C LYS A 168 -11.86 17.08 22.45
N SER A 169 -10.91 17.77 21.82
CA SER A 169 -9.81 17.15 21.03
C SER A 169 -8.84 16.36 21.91
N ALA A 170 -8.52 16.86 23.11
CA ALA A 170 -7.66 16.13 24.05
C ALA A 170 -8.40 14.91 24.64
N GLN A 171 -9.68 15.08 24.97
CA GLN A 171 -10.52 14.00 25.51
C GLN A 171 -10.78 12.88 24.49
N TYR A 172 -11.02 13.24 23.22
CA TYR A 172 -11.12 12.26 22.13
C TYR A 172 -9.79 11.55 21.86
N ARG A 173 -8.66 12.28 21.91
CA ARG A 173 -7.33 11.66 21.73
C ARG A 173 -6.98 10.66 22.83
N ASN A 174 -7.32 10.96 24.09
CA ASN A 174 -7.14 10.02 25.20
C ASN A 174 -8.03 8.77 25.04
N ALA A 175 -9.17 8.88 24.36
CA ALA A 175 -10.03 7.73 24.07
C ALA A 175 -9.50 6.81 22.94
N LEU A 176 -8.54 7.31 22.13
CA LEU A 176 -7.92 6.56 21.03
C LEU A 176 -6.69 5.77 21.45
N ILE A 177 -6.14 6.03 22.64
CA ILE A 177 -4.91 5.43 23.13
C ILE A 177 -5.15 4.57 24.37
N ASP A 178 -4.39 3.50 24.48
CA ASP A 178 -4.22 2.76 25.73
C ASP A 178 -3.04 3.37 26.48
N GLU A 179 -3.35 4.10 27.56
CA GLU A 179 -2.35 4.81 28.36
C GLU A 179 -1.37 3.84 29.06
N SER A 180 -1.71 2.56 29.22
CA SER A 180 -0.84 1.60 29.90
C SER A 180 0.24 1.00 28.99
N CYS A 181 0.20 1.30 27.68
CA CYS A 181 0.94 0.54 26.68
C CYS A 181 1.71 1.44 25.69
N THR A 182 2.93 1.02 25.40
CA THR A 182 3.81 1.58 24.35
C THR A 182 4.22 0.47 23.40
N LEU A 183 4.23 0.75 22.10
CA LEU A 183 4.67 -0.20 21.09
C LEU A 183 6.21 -0.24 21.06
N ASN A 184 6.75 -1.44 21.18
CA ASN A 184 8.16 -1.69 21.00
C ASN A 184 8.48 -1.62 19.50
N HIS A 185 9.38 -0.72 19.11
CA HIS A 185 9.86 -0.65 17.73
C HIS A 185 11.25 -0.02 17.67
N THR A 186 11.96 -0.27 16.57
CA THR A 186 13.25 0.36 16.29
C THR A 186 13.12 1.46 15.23
N SER A 187 14.11 2.35 15.13
CA SER A 187 14.17 3.43 14.14
C SER A 187 14.09 2.97 12.68
N GLU A 188 14.42 1.71 12.43
CA GLU A 188 14.41 1.08 11.10
C GLU A 188 13.10 0.33 10.81
N MET A 189 12.21 0.20 11.79
CA MET A 189 10.88 -0.35 11.57
C MET A 189 9.99 0.65 10.85
N THR A 190 9.23 0.13 9.89
CA THR A 190 8.18 0.90 9.23
C THR A 190 6.86 0.68 9.94
N LEU A 191 5.89 1.59 9.75
CA LEU A 191 4.54 1.42 10.31
C LEU A 191 3.92 0.08 9.94
N TRP A 192 4.17 -0.42 8.73
CA TRP A 192 3.63 -1.69 8.28
C TRP A 192 4.22 -2.87 9.06
N ARG A 193 5.51 -2.83 9.40
CA ARG A 193 6.12 -3.88 10.23
C ARG A 193 5.52 -3.90 11.62
N ILE A 194 5.42 -2.73 12.23
CA ILE A 194 4.78 -2.55 13.55
C ILE A 194 3.33 -3.03 13.49
N GLY A 195 2.59 -2.69 12.43
CA GLY A 195 1.21 -3.12 12.22
C GLY A 195 1.06 -4.63 11.99
N THR A 196 1.99 -5.27 11.28
CA THR A 196 1.96 -6.73 11.07
C THR A 196 2.28 -7.50 12.34
N GLU A 197 3.28 -7.06 13.11
CA GLU A 197 3.67 -7.72 14.37
C GLU A 197 2.54 -7.60 15.39
N HIS A 198 2.09 -6.37 15.69
CA HIS A 198 1.04 -6.17 16.69
C HIS A 198 -0.36 -6.53 16.21
N GLY A 199 -0.62 -6.51 14.89
CA GLY A 199 -1.89 -6.97 14.34
C GLY A 199 -2.18 -8.44 14.68
N LYS A 200 -1.16 -9.29 14.63
CA LYS A 200 -1.26 -10.71 15.06
C LYS A 200 -1.63 -10.82 16.53
N GLU A 201 -0.98 -10.03 17.39
CA GLU A 201 -1.25 -10.01 18.84
C GLU A 201 -2.68 -9.52 19.15
N TRP A 202 -3.20 -8.59 18.35
CA TRP A 202 -4.53 -8.00 18.54
C TRP A 202 -5.65 -8.73 17.80
N GLY A 203 -5.32 -9.76 17.00
CA GLY A 203 -6.30 -10.47 16.17
C GLY A 203 -6.93 -9.61 15.08
N ILE A 204 -6.23 -8.57 14.59
CA ILE A 204 -6.69 -7.71 13.49
C ILE A 204 -5.70 -7.72 12.33
N GLY A 205 -6.18 -7.49 11.10
CA GLY A 205 -5.31 -7.46 9.93
C GLY A 205 -4.31 -6.30 9.95
N THR A 206 -3.18 -6.44 9.22
CA THR A 206 -2.11 -5.43 9.15
C THR A 206 -2.62 -4.03 8.84
N TYR A 207 -3.49 -3.87 7.83
CA TYR A 207 -4.07 -2.57 7.49
C TYR A 207 -4.83 -1.94 8.67
N GLY A 208 -5.58 -2.76 9.42
CA GLY A 208 -6.34 -2.27 10.56
C GLY A 208 -5.43 -1.83 11.70
N ALA A 209 -4.39 -2.61 11.99
CA ALA A 209 -3.37 -2.25 12.97
C ALA A 209 -2.64 -0.95 12.57
N MET A 210 -2.24 -0.81 11.31
CA MET A 210 -1.57 0.41 10.83
C MET A 210 -2.43 1.66 11.00
N ILE A 211 -3.71 1.62 10.62
CA ILE A 211 -4.62 2.77 10.77
C ILE A 211 -4.86 3.06 12.26
N ALA A 212 -5.08 2.03 13.08
CA ALA A 212 -5.28 2.20 14.51
C ALA A 212 -4.06 2.87 15.17
N ILE A 213 -2.84 2.45 14.83
CA ILE A 213 -1.60 3.07 15.30
C ILE A 213 -1.48 4.51 14.80
N PHE A 214 -1.82 4.76 13.54
CA PHE A 214 -1.78 6.08 12.92
C PHE A 214 -2.72 7.08 13.62
N GLU A 215 -3.98 6.70 13.85
CA GLU A 215 -4.97 7.53 14.54
C GLU A 215 -4.62 7.75 16.03
N ALA A 216 -4.07 6.73 16.70
CA ALA A 216 -3.62 6.82 18.08
C ALA A 216 -2.42 7.77 18.26
N ASN A 217 -1.57 7.91 17.23
CA ASN A 217 -0.28 8.59 17.34
C ASN A 217 -0.07 9.70 16.30
N PRO A 218 -0.95 10.71 16.17
CA PRO A 218 -0.88 11.69 15.09
C PRO A 218 0.42 12.50 15.06
N LYS A 219 1.08 12.68 16.20
CA LYS A 219 2.37 13.39 16.31
C LYS A 219 3.57 12.56 15.86
N ALA A 220 3.40 11.26 15.66
CA ALA A 220 4.45 10.37 15.19
C ALA A 220 4.65 10.40 13.67
N PHE A 221 3.76 11.09 12.95
CA PHE A 221 3.74 11.10 11.49
C PHE A 221 4.00 12.49 10.93
N ASN A 222 4.98 12.58 10.04
CA ASN A 222 5.31 13.81 9.35
C ASN A 222 4.15 14.27 8.47
N GLN A 223 3.74 15.53 8.64
CA GLN A 223 2.65 16.17 7.88
C GLN A 223 1.31 15.41 7.95
N GLY A 224 1.10 14.59 8.98
CA GLY A 224 -0.11 13.74 9.08
C GLY A 224 -0.20 12.70 7.96
N LYS A 225 0.92 12.28 7.36
CA LYS A 225 0.94 11.24 6.33
C LYS A 225 1.24 9.89 6.96
N ILE A 226 0.43 8.88 6.67
CA ILE A 226 0.59 7.52 7.23
C ILE A 226 1.93 6.86 6.85
N SER A 227 2.51 7.24 5.70
CA SER A 227 3.83 6.81 5.26
C SER A 227 4.99 7.53 5.97
N GLY A 228 4.71 8.58 6.74
CA GLY A 228 5.68 9.50 7.31
C GLY A 228 6.09 9.20 8.76
N LEU A 229 6.12 7.94 9.19
CA LEU A 229 6.52 7.57 10.56
C LEU A 229 7.92 8.12 10.89
N ARG A 230 8.02 8.81 12.02
CA ARG A 230 9.28 9.31 12.58
C ARG A 230 10.04 8.19 13.31
N ALA A 231 11.35 8.16 13.14
CA ALA A 231 12.22 7.15 13.74
C ALA A 231 12.54 7.41 15.23
N ASP A 232 12.34 8.64 15.71
CA ASP A 232 12.77 9.13 17.01
C ASP A 232 11.64 9.24 18.05
N ILE A 233 10.46 8.69 17.75
CA ILE A 233 9.27 8.88 18.58
C ILE A 233 8.74 7.56 19.14
N SER A 234 8.35 7.55 20.42
CA SER A 234 7.65 6.42 21.01
C SER A 234 6.19 6.39 20.57
N LEU A 235 5.69 5.20 20.21
CA LEU A 235 4.30 4.99 19.83
C LEU A 235 3.50 4.45 21.02
N ARG A 236 2.30 4.99 21.24
CA ARG A 236 1.30 4.46 22.17
C ARG A 236 0.43 3.43 21.48
N CYS A 237 -0.03 2.46 22.25
CA CYS A 237 -0.93 1.45 21.74
C CYS A 237 -2.31 2.06 21.46
N PRO A 238 -3.01 1.65 20.40
CA PRO A 238 -4.40 2.03 20.18
C PRO A 238 -5.32 1.51 21.30
N SER A 239 -6.42 2.21 21.57
CA SER A 239 -7.46 1.71 22.48
C SER A 239 -8.17 0.48 21.92
N LEU A 240 -8.84 -0.29 22.78
CA LEU A 240 -9.61 -1.47 22.35
C LEU A 240 -10.69 -1.11 21.32
N ALA A 241 -11.44 -0.04 21.58
CA ALA A 241 -12.48 0.45 20.67
C ALA A 241 -11.91 0.82 19.29
N LEU A 242 -10.69 1.40 19.24
CA LEU A 242 -10.04 1.75 17.98
C LEU A 242 -9.56 0.51 17.21
N LYS A 243 -9.09 -0.53 17.91
CA LYS A 243 -8.76 -1.83 17.31
C LYS A 243 -10.01 -2.51 16.73
N GLU A 244 -11.10 -2.53 17.48
CA GLU A 244 -12.38 -3.13 17.05
C GLU A 244 -12.95 -2.45 15.81
N LYS A 245 -12.87 -1.11 15.74
CA LYS A 245 -13.29 -0.30 14.57
C LYS A 245 -12.63 -0.79 13.27
N TYR A 246 -11.40 -1.29 13.34
CA TYR A 246 -10.62 -1.72 12.18
C TYR A 246 -10.40 -3.24 12.11
N SER A 247 -11.19 -4.03 12.84
CA SER A 247 -11.13 -5.50 12.83
C SER A 247 -11.50 -6.11 11.46
N ASN A 248 -12.38 -5.47 10.69
CA ASN A 248 -12.76 -5.95 9.36
C ASN A 248 -11.66 -5.66 8.33
N ALA A 249 -10.97 -6.71 7.87
CA ALA A 249 -9.83 -6.60 6.95
C ALA A 249 -10.17 -5.88 5.62
N LYS A 250 -11.37 -6.10 5.08
CA LYS A 250 -11.78 -5.48 3.81
C LYS A 250 -12.00 -3.97 4.00
N MET A 251 -12.73 -3.57 5.04
CA MET A 251 -12.94 -2.16 5.33
C MET A 251 -11.65 -1.46 5.73
N ALA A 252 -10.79 -2.10 6.53
CA ALA A 252 -9.51 -1.55 6.91
C ALA A 252 -8.61 -1.29 5.69
N LYS A 253 -8.57 -2.23 4.74
CA LYS A 253 -7.85 -2.03 3.48
C LYS A 253 -8.40 -0.84 2.67
N GLN A 254 -9.73 -0.75 2.54
CA GLN A 254 -10.37 0.36 1.82
C GLN A 254 -10.11 1.71 2.51
N ALA A 255 -10.14 1.77 3.83
CA ALA A 255 -9.82 2.96 4.60
C ALA A 255 -8.34 3.36 4.44
N PHE A 256 -7.43 2.39 4.45
CA PHE A 256 -6.01 2.64 4.22
C PHE A 256 -5.74 3.19 2.82
N GLU A 257 -6.40 2.64 1.79
CA GLU A 257 -6.25 3.08 0.40
C GLU A 257 -6.80 4.49 0.13
N ALA A 258 -7.58 5.06 1.06
CA ALA A 258 -8.12 6.41 0.97
C ALA A 258 -7.23 7.49 1.65
N LEU A 259 -6.13 7.09 2.31
CA LEU A 259 -5.16 7.97 2.97
C LEU A 259 -3.99 8.32 2.05
#